data_AF-A0A957DDI3-F1
#
_entry.id   AF-A0A957DDI3-F1
#
_cell.length_a   1.000
_cell.length_b   1.000
_cell.length_c   1.000
_cell.angle_alpha   90.00
_cell.angle_beta   90.00
_cell.angle_gamma   90.00
#
_symmetry.space_group_name_H-M   'P 1'
#
loop_
_entity.id
_entity.type
_entity.pdbx_description
1 polymer ?
#
loop_
_entity_poly.entity_id
_entity_poly.type
_entity_poly.pdbx_seq_one_letter_code
_entity_poly.pdbx_strand_id
1 'polypeptide(L)'
;MPQQLTPIHQTIINVVTRYPAQFSRSGLAQMLVAARSWQDTDYPEYGRLRRYQRKDVLFQIDVLLQQGYLALDSAHNRVTLSHAPRPADTDTQ
;
A
#
# COMPACT_ATOMS: atom_id res chain seq x y z
N MET A 1 21.20 4.90 -2.40
CA MET A 1 20.58 4.74 -3.73
C MET A 1 19.16 5.32 -3.66
N PRO A 2 18.76 6.31 -4.48
CA PRO A 2 17.37 6.78 -4.47
C PRO A 2 16.47 5.63 -4.90
N GLN A 3 15.63 5.14 -4.00
CA GLN A 3 14.70 4.04 -4.30
C GLN A 3 13.64 4.54 -5.28
N GLN A 4 13.81 4.28 -6.58
CA GLN A 4 12.78 4.62 -7.55
C GLN A 4 11.51 3.79 -7.29
N LEU A 5 10.40 4.48 -7.09
CA LEU A 5 9.10 3.83 -6.90
C LEU A 5 8.66 3.16 -8.20
N THR A 6 8.39 1.86 -8.14
CA THR A 6 7.84 1.09 -9.26
C THR A 6 6.41 1.58 -9.59
N PRO A 7 5.87 1.28 -10.79
CA PRO A 7 4.48 1.60 -11.11
C PRO A 7 3.46 0.99 -10.13
N ILE A 8 3.79 -0.18 -9.55
CA ILE A 8 2.94 -0.82 -8.52
C ILE A 8 2.97 0.02 -7.24
N HIS A 9 4.16 0.43 -6.79
CA HIS A 9 4.31 1.28 -5.61
C HIS A 9 3.57 2.61 -5.76
N GLN A 10 3.72 3.27 -6.90
CA GLN A 10 3.01 4.52 -7.19
C GLN A 10 1.49 4.33 -7.15
N THR A 11 0.98 3.22 -7.71
CA THR A 11 -0.45 2.92 -7.67
C THR A 11 -0.93 2.73 -6.22
N ILE A 12 -0.20 1.96 -5.41
CA ILE A 12 -0.54 1.74 -4.00
C ILE A 12 -0.54 3.06 -3.22
N ILE A 13 0.51 3.87 -3.36
CA ILE A 13 0.63 5.17 -2.69
C ILE A 13 -0.51 6.09 -3.09
N ASN A 14 -0.83 6.18 -4.38
CA ASN A 14 -1.91 7.04 -4.87
C ASN A 14 -3.27 6.64 -4.26
N VAL A 15 -3.55 5.34 -4.15
CA VAL A 15 -4.78 4.84 -3.53
C VAL A 15 -4.82 5.20 -2.05
N VAL A 16 -3.75 4.92 -1.29
CA VAL A 16 -3.71 5.21 0.15
C VAL A 16 -3.76 6.72 0.42
N THR A 17 -3.20 7.53 -0.48
CA THR A 17 -3.28 9.00 -0.42
C THR A 17 -4.71 9.49 -0.57
N ARG A 18 -5.47 8.89 -1.50
CA ARG A 18 -6.87 9.25 -1.78
C ARG A 18 -7.84 8.71 -0.73
N TYR A 19 -7.54 7.54 -0.17
CA TYR A 19 -8.38 6.81 0.77
C TYR A 19 -7.59 6.40 2.03
N PRO A 20 -7.11 7.38 2.83
CA PRO A 20 -6.28 7.10 3.99
C PRO A 20 -7.05 6.29 5.03
N ALA A 21 -6.41 5.26 5.59
CA ALA A 21 -6.97 4.41 6.63
C ALA A 21 -8.37 3.84 6.29
N GLN A 22 -8.65 3.57 5.01
CA GLN A 22 -9.87 2.87 4.60
C GLN A 22 -9.66 1.36 4.49
N PHE A 23 -8.48 0.92 4.07
CA PHE A 23 -8.21 -0.47 3.75
C PHE A 23 -7.21 -1.10 4.73
N SER A 24 -7.42 -2.37 5.07
CA SER A 24 -6.35 -3.22 5.63
C SER A 24 -5.36 -3.60 4.52
N ARG A 25 -4.17 -4.10 4.88
CA ARG A 25 -3.17 -4.58 3.90
C ARG A 25 -3.77 -5.59 2.90
N SER A 26 -4.47 -6.60 3.45
CA SER A 26 -5.12 -7.64 2.66
C SER A 26 -6.29 -7.13 1.83
N GLY A 27 -7.09 -6.22 2.38
CA GLY A 27 -8.22 -5.62 1.68
C GLY A 27 -7.77 -4.75 0.52
N LEU A 28 -6.72 -3.93 0.72
CA LEU A 28 -6.11 -3.12 -0.32
C LEU A 28 -5.60 -3.98 -1.49
N ALA A 29 -4.89 -5.07 -1.18
CA ALA A 29 -4.42 -6.00 -2.21
C ALA A 29 -5.60 -6.65 -2.97
N GLN A 30 -6.66 -7.04 -2.27
CA GLN A 30 -7.86 -7.64 -2.88
C GLN A 30 -8.60 -6.66 -3.81
N MET A 31 -8.78 -5.42 -3.37
CA MET A 31 -9.41 -4.37 -4.17
C MET A 31 -8.61 -4.10 -5.44
N LEU A 32 -7.28 -3.93 -5.32
CA LEU A 32 -6.42 -3.59 -6.46
C LEU A 32 -6.32 -4.72 -7.50
N VAL A 33 -6.41 -5.99 -7.10
CA VAL A 33 -6.36 -7.12 -8.04
C VAL A 33 -7.73 -7.58 -8.55
N ALA A 34 -8.81 -6.91 -8.15
CA ALA A 34 -10.18 -7.35 -8.41
C ALA A 34 -10.44 -8.81 -7.95
N ALA A 35 -10.07 -9.10 -6.69
CA ALA A 35 -10.29 -10.42 -6.11
C ALA A 35 -11.79 -10.71 -5.98
N ARG A 36 -12.22 -11.93 -6.30
CA ARG A 36 -13.64 -12.34 -6.24
C ARG A 36 -14.27 -12.21 -4.84
N SER A 37 -13.45 -12.24 -3.79
CA SER A 37 -13.91 -12.09 -2.41
C SER A 37 -14.15 -10.63 -2.00
N TRP A 38 -13.79 -9.67 -2.85
CA TRP A 38 -14.00 -8.25 -2.62
C TRP A 38 -15.39 -7.85 -3.14
N GLN A 39 -16.19 -7.24 -2.27
CA GLN A 39 -17.61 -6.95 -2.57
C GLN A 39 -17.82 -5.54 -3.10
N ASP A 40 -17.01 -4.57 -2.66
CA ASP A 40 -17.18 -3.15 -2.97
C ASP A 40 -16.39 -2.74 -4.23
N THR A 41 -17.04 -2.85 -5.39
CA THR A 41 -16.39 -2.58 -6.68
C THR A 41 -16.49 -1.13 -7.13
N ASP A 42 -17.04 -0.23 -6.31
CA ASP A 42 -17.34 1.14 -6.70
C ASP A 42 -16.12 2.06 -6.66
N TYR A 43 -14.97 1.57 -6.18
CA TYR A 43 -13.71 2.30 -6.25
C TYR A 43 -13.20 2.38 -7.71
N PRO A 44 -12.87 3.58 -8.21
CA PRO A 44 -12.22 3.74 -9.53
C PRO A 44 -10.91 2.96 -9.68
N GLU A 45 -10.24 2.63 -8.57
CA GLU A 45 -8.98 1.90 -8.51
C GLU A 45 -9.17 0.38 -8.43
N TYR A 46 -10.43 -0.10 -8.36
CA TYR A 46 -10.74 -1.52 -8.37
C TYR A 46 -10.17 -2.21 -9.61
N GLY A 47 -9.39 -3.27 -9.39
CA GLY A 47 -8.77 -4.03 -10.48
C GLY A 47 -7.63 -3.32 -11.23
N ARG A 48 -7.14 -2.16 -10.75
CA ARG A 48 -6.06 -1.42 -11.41
C ARG A 48 -4.75 -2.21 -11.50
N LEU A 49 -4.58 -3.21 -10.65
CA LEU A 49 -3.47 -4.18 -10.63
C LEU A 49 -3.94 -5.61 -10.96
N ARG A 50 -5.06 -5.80 -11.67
CA ARG A 50 -5.63 -7.12 -12.02
C ARG A 50 -4.67 -8.06 -12.75
N ARG A 51 -3.64 -7.52 -13.41
CA ARG A 51 -2.59 -8.30 -14.09
C ARG A 51 -1.57 -8.94 -13.13
N TYR A 52 -1.59 -8.59 -11.85
CA TYR A 52 -0.67 -9.10 -10.83
C TYR A 52 -1.38 -10.11 -9.91
N GLN A 53 -0.62 -11.02 -9.30
CA GLN A 53 -1.20 -11.88 -8.28
C GLN A 53 -1.39 -11.09 -6.98
N ARG A 54 -2.43 -11.46 -6.22
CA ARG A 54 -2.70 -10.87 -4.90
C ARG A 54 -1.49 -10.92 -3.98
N LYS A 55 -0.76 -12.05 -3.98
CA LYS A 55 0.44 -12.24 -3.15
C LYS A 55 1.55 -11.23 -3.49
N ASP A 56 1.70 -10.91 -4.77
CA ASP A 56 2.75 -9.99 -5.24
C ASP A 56 2.39 -8.57 -4.81
N VAL A 57 1.12 -8.16 -5.00
CA VAL A 57 0.65 -6.84 -4.55
C VAL A 57 0.75 -6.69 -3.03
N LEU A 58 0.38 -7.74 -2.28
CA LEU A 58 0.53 -7.74 -0.82
C LEU A 58 1.99 -7.59 -0.40
N PHE A 59 2.90 -8.31 -1.05
CA PHE A 59 4.33 -8.17 -0.81
C PHE A 59 4.82 -6.75 -1.09
N GLN A 60 4.38 -6.11 -2.19
CA GLN A 60 4.75 -4.71 -2.48
C GLN A 60 4.18 -3.73 -1.43
N ILE A 61 2.99 -3.99 -0.86
CA ILE A 61 2.45 -3.19 0.26
C ILE A 61 3.34 -3.34 1.51
N ASP A 62 3.78 -4.56 1.81
CA ASP A 62 4.66 -4.82 2.95
C ASP A 62 6.04 -4.17 2.76
N VAL A 63 6.59 -4.17 1.54
CA VAL A 63 7.81 -3.43 1.19
C VAL A 63 7.66 -1.94 1.48
N LEU A 64 6.53 -1.33 1.07
CA LEU A 64 6.28 0.09 1.33
C LEU A 64 6.10 0.43 2.82
N LEU A 65 5.56 -0.50 3.61
CA LEU A 65 5.50 -0.38 5.07
C LEU A 65 6.90 -0.45 5.70
N GLN A 66 7.73 -1.40 5.27
CA GLN A 66 9.10 -1.56 5.76
C GLN A 66 9.98 -0.35 5.41
N GLN A 67 9.82 0.19 4.20
CA GLN A 67 10.51 1.38 3.72
C GLN A 67 10.00 2.68 4.37
N GLY A 68 8.89 2.61 5.12
CA GLY A 68 8.32 3.77 5.80
C GLY A 68 7.65 4.76 4.85
N TYR A 69 7.18 4.33 3.68
CA TYR A 69 6.26 5.11 2.83
C TYR A 69 4.81 4.97 3.30
N LEU A 70 4.47 3.83 3.88
CA LEU A 70 3.19 3.54 4.47
C LEU A 70 3.36 3.27 5.97
N ALA A 71 2.28 3.45 6.72
CA ALA A 71 2.19 3.06 8.11
C ALA A 71 0.88 2.28 8.34
N LEU A 72 0.84 1.53 9.45
CA LEU A 72 -0.39 0.92 9.95
C LEU A 72 -0.95 1.80 11.06
N ASP A 73 -2.22 2.15 10.94
CA ASP A 73 -2.99 2.72 12.06
C ASP A 73 -3.17 1.65 13.15
N SER A 74 -2.64 1.94 14.33
CA SER A 74 -2.60 1.03 15.48
C SER A 74 -3.98 0.62 15.99
N ALA A 75 -5.02 1.42 15.73
CA ALA A 75 -6.37 1.12 16.20
C ALA A 75 -7.05 0.00 15.39
N HIS A 76 -6.79 -0.07 14.08
CA HIS A 76 -7.56 -0.94 13.16
C HIS A 76 -6.71 -1.68 12.12
N ASN A 77 -5.38 -1.65 12.21
CA ASN A 77 -4.46 -2.23 11.23
C ASN A 77 -4.73 -1.77 9.78
N ARG A 78 -5.12 -0.50 9.63
CA ARG A 78 -5.43 0.09 8.33
C ARG A 78 -4.21 0.81 7.76
N VAL A 79 -4.05 0.72 6.45
CA VAL A 79 -2.92 1.30 5.73
C VAL A 79 -3.15 2.81 5.59
N THR A 80 -2.17 3.59 6.02
CA THR A 80 -2.13 5.05 5.87
C THR A 80 -0.77 5.49 5.34
N LEU A 81 -0.67 6.73 4.88
CA LEU A 81 0.63 7.31 4.56
C LEU A 81 1.45 7.48 5.84
N SER A 82 2.76 7.23 5.78
CA SER A 82 3.62 7.62 6.88
C SER A 82 3.65 9.14 7.00
N HIS A 83 3.33 9.68 8.19
CA HIS A 83 3.37 11.12 8.44
C HIS A 83 4.80 11.65 8.61
N ALA A 84 5.79 10.75 8.63
CA ALA A 84 7.20 11.09 8.69
C ALA A 84 7.90 10.46 7.50
N PRO A 85 8.58 11.23 6.62
CA PRO A 85 9.68 10.65 5.89
C PRO A 85 10.63 10.16 6.98
N ARG A 86 10.68 8.85 7.23
CA ARG A 86 11.69 8.30 8.14
C ARG A 86 13.03 8.65 7.49
N PRO A 87 13.85 9.53 8.08
CA PRO A 87 15.21 9.67 7.58
C PRO A 87 15.86 8.31 7.78
N ALA A 88 16.30 7.71 6.67
CA ALA A 88 17.20 6.59 6.74
C ALA A 88 18.45 7.08 7.49
N ASP A 89 18.80 6.33 8.54
CA ASP A 89 20.12 6.27 9.15
C ASP A 89 20.61 7.55 9.84
N THR A 90 20.35 7.63 11.15
CA THR A 90 21.37 8.16 12.08
C THR A 90 22.07 6.95 12.69
N ASP A 91 22.94 6.32 11.90
CA ASP A 91 24.00 5.47 12.42
C ASP A 91 25.07 6.42 12.97
N THR A 92 25.01 6.68 14.28
CA THR A 92 26.11 7.32 15.01
C THR A 92 26.91 6.20 15.65
N GLN A 93 28.09 5.93 15.10
CA GLN A 93 29.18 5.29 15.82
C GLN A 93 30.49 6.02 15.56
#